data_AF-A0A120JVQ4-F1
#
_entry.id   AF-A0A120JVQ4-F1
#
_cell.length_a   1.000
_cell.length_b   1.000
_cell.length_c   1.000
_cell.angle_alpha   90.00
_cell.angle_beta   90.00
_cell.angle_gamma   90.00
#
_symmetry.space_group_name_H-M   'P 1'
#
loop_
_entity.id
_entity.type
_entity.pdbx_description
1 polymer ?
#
loop_
_entity_poly.entity_id
_entity_poly.type
_entity_poly.pdbx_seq_one_letter_code
_entity_poly.pdbx_strand_id
1 'polypeptide(L)'
;MTKSLNGIGIAFIEVVEGSFQGNHERGRPEPVIEAIQKSFSRAYIGNGAYSAEEARERIAAGKTDLVTFGRPFITNPDLPERFRLGASLNEWDDSTFYGGDERGYIDYPSLSEQPA
;
A
#
# COMPACT_ATOMS: atom_id res chain seq x y z
N MET A 1 23.22 4.18 0.16
CA MET A 1 22.34 3.35 -0.70
C MET A 1 21.50 4.19 -1.66
N THR A 2 20.56 5.01 -1.18
CA THR A 2 19.63 5.80 -2.03
C THR A 2 20.32 6.74 -3.02
N LYS A 3 21.41 7.42 -2.63
CA LYS A 3 22.22 8.23 -3.57
C LYS A 3 22.81 7.40 -4.72
N SER A 4 23.30 6.19 -4.44
CA SER A 4 23.84 5.28 -5.46
C SER A 4 22.73 4.81 -6.40
N LEU A 5 21.56 4.45 -5.85
CA LEU A 5 20.37 4.10 -6.62
C LEU A 5 19.90 5.26 -7.50
N ASN A 6 19.94 6.48 -6.99
CA ASN A 6 19.62 7.68 -7.75
C ASN A 6 20.61 7.91 -8.92
N GLY A 7 21.90 7.65 -8.69
CA GLY A 7 22.97 7.80 -9.68
C GLY A 7 22.88 6.82 -10.85
N ILE A 8 22.44 5.58 -10.59
CA ILE A 8 22.20 4.57 -11.65
C ILE A 8 20.86 4.78 -12.39
N GLY A 9 20.00 5.65 -11.88
CA GLY A 9 18.79 6.08 -12.59
C GLY A 9 17.60 5.12 -12.54
N ILE A 10 17.45 4.33 -11.46
CA ILE A 10 16.22 3.51 -11.29
C ILE A 10 14.96 4.39 -11.23
N ALA A 11 13.83 3.86 -11.70
CA ALA A 11 12.61 4.64 -11.84
C ALA A 11 11.98 5.05 -10.50
N PHE A 12 11.96 4.13 -9.53
CA PHE A 12 11.33 4.37 -8.23
C PHE A 12 12.01 3.57 -7.10
N ILE A 13 11.69 3.94 -5.87
CA ILE A 13 11.95 3.13 -4.68
C ILE A 13 10.61 2.94 -3.95
N GLU A 14 10.31 1.70 -3.59
CA GLU A 14 9.22 1.38 -2.67
C GLU A 14 9.79 1.11 -1.27
N VAL A 15 9.15 1.68 -0.24
CA VAL A 15 9.56 1.55 1.16
C VAL A 15 8.38 1.09 1.99
N VAL A 16 8.58 0.00 2.73
CA VAL A 16 7.67 -0.40 3.82
C VAL A 16 7.96 0.51 5.01
N GLU A 17 7.12 1.51 5.18
CA GLU A 17 7.25 2.56 6.20
C GLU A 17 6.48 2.26 7.48
N GLY A 18 5.50 1.36 7.39
CA GLY A 18 4.62 0.96 8.49
C GLY A 18 4.90 -0.44 8.98
N SER A 19 3.96 -0.98 9.75
CA SER A 19 4.08 -2.32 10.32
C SER A 19 4.26 -3.40 9.25
N PHE A 20 5.31 -4.20 9.41
CA PHE A 20 5.45 -5.50 8.76
C PHE A 20 4.91 -6.56 9.72
N GLN A 21 4.00 -7.42 9.25
CA GLN A 21 3.48 -8.59 9.99
C GLN A 21 2.88 -8.31 11.39
N GLY A 22 2.15 -7.20 11.58
CA GLY A 22 1.39 -6.98 12.83
C GLY A 22 2.18 -6.36 13.98
N ASN A 23 3.48 -6.06 13.79
CA ASN A 23 4.22 -5.22 14.72
C ASN A 23 3.77 -3.77 14.56
N HIS A 24 2.80 -3.33 15.36
CA HIS A 24 2.45 -1.93 15.50
C HIS A 24 3.63 -1.15 16.10
N GLU A 25 4.54 -0.68 15.25
CA GLU A 25 5.58 0.24 15.66
C GLU A 25 5.03 1.68 15.78
N ARG A 26 5.79 2.49 16.52
CA ARG A 26 5.49 3.86 16.99
C ARG A 26 5.41 4.87 15.83
N GLY A 27 4.42 4.72 14.97
CA GLY A 27 4.25 5.54 13.77
C GLY A 27 5.30 5.27 12.69
N ARG A 28 5.23 6.01 11.59
CA ARG A 28 6.17 5.90 10.46
C ARG A 28 7.53 6.49 10.85
N PRO A 29 8.67 5.94 10.35
CA PRO A 29 10.01 6.44 10.64
C PRO A 29 10.32 7.69 9.81
N GLU A 30 9.64 8.80 10.09
CA GLU A 30 9.75 10.07 9.35
C GLU A 30 11.19 10.52 9.08
N PRO A 31 12.15 10.44 10.04
CA PRO A 31 13.53 10.83 9.77
C PRO A 31 14.21 10.01 8.66
N VAL A 32 13.87 8.72 8.54
CA VAL A 32 14.40 7.83 7.49
C VAL A 32 13.76 8.16 6.15
N ILE A 33 12.43 8.32 6.13
CA ILE A 33 11.67 8.69 4.93
C ILE A 33 12.22 10.00 4.35
N GLU A 34 12.39 11.03 5.19
CA GLU A 34 12.94 12.32 4.76
C GLU A 34 14.39 12.20 4.25
N ALA A 35 15.21 11.36 4.87
CA ALA A 35 16.58 11.13 4.41
C ALA A 35 16.64 10.44 3.04
N ILE A 36 15.70 9.52 2.78
CA ILE A 36 15.55 8.85 1.48
C ILE A 36 15.13 9.87 0.42
N GLN A 37 14.06 10.63 0.67
CA GLN A 37 13.53 11.63 -0.27
C GLN A 37 14.54 12.74 -0.59
N LYS A 38 15.32 13.19 0.40
CA LYS A 38 16.43 14.15 0.16
C LYS A 38 17.54 13.58 -0.73
N SER A 39 17.66 12.27 -0.83
CA SER A 39 18.74 11.57 -1.53
C SER A 39 18.32 10.89 -2.83
N PHE A 40 17.02 10.83 -3.12
CA PHE A 40 16.43 10.16 -4.29
C PHE A 40 15.38 11.08 -4.90
N SER A 41 15.60 11.50 -6.14
CA SER A 41 14.81 12.57 -6.78
C SER A 41 13.74 12.06 -7.75
N ARG A 42 13.46 10.75 -7.76
CA ARG A 42 12.43 10.11 -8.59
C ARG A 42 11.36 9.51 -7.68
N ALA A 43 10.41 8.78 -8.26
CA ALA A 43 9.21 8.34 -7.57
C ALA A 43 9.51 7.54 -6.28
N TYR A 44 8.95 8.00 -5.18
CA TYR A 44 8.97 7.34 -3.89
C TYR A 44 7.58 6.74 -3.62
N ILE A 45 7.54 5.44 -3.32
CA ILE A 45 6.32 4.68 -3.12
C ILE A 45 6.26 4.22 -1.66
N GLY A 46 5.23 4.65 -0.94
CA GLY A 46 4.97 4.27 0.44
C GLY A 46 4.19 2.96 0.53
N ASN A 47 4.60 2.08 1.43
CA ASN A 47 3.93 0.82 1.78
C ASN A 47 3.80 0.70 3.31
N GLY A 48 2.92 -0.18 3.77
CA GLY A 48 2.77 -0.53 5.19
C GLY A 48 1.50 0.03 5.79
N ALA A 49 0.44 -0.78 5.75
CA ALA A 49 -0.84 -0.59 6.44
C ALA A 49 -1.54 0.76 6.21
N TYR A 50 -1.39 1.34 5.02
CA TYR A 50 -2.09 2.56 4.63
C TYR A 50 -3.61 2.35 4.59
N SER A 51 -4.36 3.33 5.11
CA SER A 51 -5.75 3.55 4.72
C SER A 51 -5.81 4.42 3.45
N ALA A 52 -6.97 4.44 2.77
CA ALA A 52 -7.17 5.33 1.63
C ALA A 52 -7.00 6.80 2.01
N GLU A 53 -7.48 7.19 3.20
CA GLU A 53 -7.39 8.56 3.68
C GLU A 53 -5.95 8.95 4.01
N GLU A 54 -5.24 8.11 4.76
CA GLU A 54 -3.82 8.35 5.07
C GLU A 54 -2.98 8.45 3.77
N ALA A 55 -3.28 7.62 2.77
CA ALA A 55 -2.61 7.69 1.48
C ALA A 55 -2.84 9.04 0.79
N ARG A 56 -4.08 9.56 0.78
CA ARG A 56 -4.40 10.89 0.23
C ARG A 56 -3.67 11.99 0.97
N GLU A 57 -3.70 11.97 2.31
CA GLU A 57 -3.04 12.97 3.15
C GLU A 57 -1.53 13.00 2.89
N ARG A 58 -0.88 11.84 2.83
CA ARG A 58 0.58 11.75 2.63
C ARG A 58 1.00 12.13 1.22
N ILE A 59 0.22 11.79 0.21
CA ILE A 59 0.44 12.25 -1.17
C ILE A 59 0.28 13.78 -1.25
N ALA A 60 -0.80 14.32 -0.68
CA ALA A 60 -1.06 15.77 -0.67
C ALA A 60 0.04 16.55 0.07
N ALA A 61 0.62 15.97 1.12
CA ALA A 61 1.73 16.54 1.88
C ALA A 61 3.11 16.39 1.19
N GLY A 62 3.19 15.75 0.02
CA GLY A 62 4.47 15.45 -0.65
C GLY A 62 5.35 14.48 0.12
N LYS A 63 4.77 13.70 1.05
CA LYS A 63 5.45 12.69 1.85
C LYS A 63 5.59 11.36 1.11
N THR A 64 4.89 11.16 0.01
CA THR A 64 5.09 10.05 -0.94
C THR A 64 4.48 10.44 -2.29
N ASP A 65 4.97 9.86 -3.39
CA ASP A 65 4.39 10.08 -4.72
C ASP A 65 3.26 9.09 -5.01
N LEU A 66 3.41 7.85 -4.54
CA LEU A 66 2.46 6.76 -4.72
C LEU A 66 2.33 5.94 -3.42
N VAL A 67 1.26 5.15 -3.32
CA VAL A 67 1.06 4.21 -2.23
C VAL A 67 0.63 2.86 -2.79
N THR A 68 1.21 1.79 -2.25
CA THR A 68 0.88 0.40 -2.57
C THR A 68 0.06 -0.24 -1.46
N PHE A 69 -0.91 -1.07 -1.85
CA PHE A 69 -1.78 -1.79 -0.93
C PHE A 69 -1.62 -3.30 -1.18
N GLY A 70 -1.29 -4.07 -0.14
CA GLY A 70 -1.15 -5.52 -0.22
C GLY A 70 -2.45 -6.23 0.17
N ARG A 71 -2.62 -6.50 1.47
CA ARG A 71 -3.80 -7.21 2.04
C ARG A 71 -5.15 -6.68 1.53
N PRO A 72 -5.41 -5.36 1.46
CA PRO A 72 -6.68 -4.88 0.91
C PRO A 72 -6.92 -5.31 -0.54
N PHE A 73 -5.87 -5.42 -1.36
CA PHE A 73 -5.99 -5.85 -2.75
C PHE A 73 -6.22 -7.36 -2.91
N ILE A 74 -5.82 -8.18 -1.94
CA ILE A 74 -6.12 -9.62 -1.95
C ILE A 74 -7.64 -9.84 -1.98
N THR A 75 -8.37 -9.06 -1.18
CA THR A 75 -9.81 -9.28 -0.98
C THR A 75 -10.70 -8.33 -1.74
N ASN A 76 -10.14 -7.31 -2.38
CA ASN A 76 -10.89 -6.30 -3.13
C ASN A 76 -10.27 -6.18 -4.52
N PRO A 77 -10.72 -6.99 -5.51
CA PRO A 77 -10.17 -6.93 -6.87
C PRO A 77 -10.37 -5.55 -7.53
N ASP A 78 -11.37 -4.81 -7.04
CA ASP A 78 -11.77 -3.47 -7.44
C ASP A 78 -11.41 -2.38 -6.40
N LEU A 79 -10.38 -2.62 -5.58
CA LEU A 79 -9.95 -1.72 -4.50
C LEU A 79 -9.89 -0.22 -4.91
N PRO A 80 -9.34 0.17 -6.09
CA PRO A 80 -9.31 1.58 -6.47
C PRO A 80 -10.71 2.20 -6.59
N GLU A 81 -11.69 1.45 -7.10
CA GLU A 81 -13.06 1.92 -7.24
C GLU A 81 -13.76 2.04 -5.88
N ARG A 82 -13.52 1.08 -4.97
CA ARG A 82 -13.97 1.16 -3.59
C ARG A 82 -13.42 2.41 -2.89
N PHE A 83 -12.14 2.70 -3.06
CA PHE A 83 -11.54 3.94 -2.54
C PHE A 83 -12.13 5.19 -3.17
N ARG A 84 -12.39 5.20 -4.48
CA ARG A 84 -13.00 6.33 -5.19
C ARG A 84 -14.40 6.64 -4.66
N LEU A 85 -15.19 5.59 -4.39
CA LEU A 85 -16.58 5.70 -3.92
C LEU A 85 -16.71 5.82 -2.40
N GLY A 86 -15.64 5.55 -1.64
CA GLY A 86 -15.72 5.41 -0.18
C GLY A 86 -16.55 4.18 0.24
N ALA A 87 -16.57 3.14 -0.59
CA ALA A 87 -17.30 1.91 -0.31
C ALA A 87 -16.57 1.04 0.72
N SER A 88 -17.33 0.19 1.43
CA SER A 88 -16.76 -0.79 2.36
C SER A 88 -15.82 -1.76 1.65
N LEU A 89 -14.78 -2.17 2.35
CA LEU A 89 -13.86 -3.21 1.87
C LEU A 89 -14.36 -4.59 2.33
N ASN A 90 -14.06 -5.60 1.53
CA ASN A 90 -14.23 -6.98 1.93
C ASN A 90 -13.25 -7.30 3.07
N GLU A 91 -13.76 -7.99 4.09
CA GLU A 91 -12.94 -8.59 5.15
C GLU A 91 -12.01 -9.65 4.56
N TRP A 92 -10.86 -9.86 5.20
CA TRP A 92 -9.90 -10.89 4.78
C TRP A 92 -9.85 -12.07 5.73
N ASP A 93 -9.60 -13.24 5.16
CA ASP A 93 -9.24 -14.46 5.88
C ASP A 93 -7.76 -14.77 5.62
N ASP A 94 -6.91 -14.54 6.62
CA ASP A 94 -5.47 -14.73 6.51
C ASP A 94 -5.05 -16.21 6.38
N SER A 95 -5.94 -17.15 6.75
CA SER A 95 -5.71 -18.59 6.58
C SER A 95 -5.66 -19.02 5.11
N THR A 96 -6.16 -18.17 4.21
CA THR A 96 -6.21 -18.42 2.76
C THR A 96 -5.11 -17.70 1.97
N PHE A 97 -4.24 -16.91 2.61
CA PHE A 97 -3.22 -16.13 1.89
C PHE A 97 -2.16 -16.97 1.18
N TYR A 98 -1.92 -18.21 1.61
CA TYR A 98 -0.86 -19.06 1.08
C TYR A 98 -1.32 -20.49 0.87
N GLY A 99 -1.02 -21.04 -0.31
CA GLY A 99 -1.46 -22.39 -0.70
C GLY A 99 -2.95 -22.43 -1.03
N GLY A 100 -3.57 -23.62 -0.96
CA GLY A 100 -5.00 -23.79 -1.20
C GLY A 100 -5.39 -23.91 -2.68
N ASP A 101 -6.57 -23.39 -2.99
CA ASP A 101 -7.26 -23.47 -4.29
C ASP A 101 -7.86 -22.09 -4.65
N GLU A 102 -8.97 -22.02 -5.39
CA GLU A 102 -9.62 -20.77 -5.75
C GLU A 102 -10.15 -19.95 -4.56
N ARG A 103 -10.39 -20.60 -3.41
CA ARG A 103 -11.02 -20.00 -2.23
C ARG A 103 -10.08 -19.03 -1.53
N GLY A 104 -10.53 -17.80 -1.32
CA GLY A 104 -9.71 -16.72 -0.80
C GLY A 104 -8.66 -16.20 -1.79
N TYR A 105 -8.81 -16.51 -3.08
CA TYR A 105 -7.88 -16.09 -4.13
C TYR A 105 -8.59 -15.38 -5.30
N ILE A 106 -9.57 -16.04 -5.93
CA ILE A 106 -10.31 -15.49 -7.08
C ILE A 106 -11.82 -15.36 -6.85
N ASP A 107 -12.30 -15.69 -5.65
CA ASP A 107 -13.73 -15.72 -5.29
C ASP A 107 -14.18 -14.54 -4.41
N TYR A 108 -13.30 -13.57 -4.13
CA TYR A 108 -13.70 -12.32 -3.49
C TYR A 108 -14.52 -11.45 -4.45
N PRO A 109 -15.74 -11.03 -4.07
CA PRO A 109 -16.63 -10.31 -4.97
C PRO A 109 -16.20 -8.85 -5.17
N SER A 110 -16.34 -8.36 -6.40
CA SER A 110 -16.33 -6.93 -6.73
C SER A 110 -17.60 -6.24 -6.22
N LEU A 111 -17.59 -4.90 -6.17
CA LEU A 111 -18.77 -4.10 -5.82
C LEU A 111 -19.98 -4.41 -6.71
N SER A 112 -19.76 -4.69 -8.01
CA SER A 112 -20.86 -5.00 -8.94
C SER A 112 -21.51 -6.36 -8.70
N GLU A 113 -20.85 -7.25 -7.97
CA GLU A 113 -21.34 -8.60 -7.67
C GLU A 113 -21.98 -8.68 -6.27
N GLN A 114 -21.81 -7.64 -5.45
CA GLN A 114 -22.45 -7.53 -4.15
C GLN A 114 -23.88 -6.99 -4.29
N PRO A 115 -24.88 -7.62 -3.64
CA PRO A 115 -26.21 -7.03 -3.56
C PRO A 115 -26.16 -5.69 -2.82
N ALA A 116 -26.99 -4.75 -3.27
CA ALA A 116 -27.08 -3.39 -2.72
C ALA A 116 -27.55 -3.35 -1.26
#